data_AF-A0A5D6UT31-F1
#
_entry.id   AF-A0A5D6UT31-F1
#
_cell.length_a   1.000
_cell.length_b   1.000
_cell.length_c   1.000
_cell.angle_alpha   90.00
_cell.angle_beta   90.00
_cell.angle_gamma   90.00
#
_symmetry.space_group_name_H-M   'P 1'
#
loop_
_entity.id
_entity.type
_entity.pdbx_description
1 polymer ?
#
loop_
_entity_poly.entity_id
_entity_poly.type
_entity_poly.pdbx_seq_one_letter_code
_entity_poly.pdbx_strand_id
1 'polypeptide(L)'
;MKFLFLTAALLGLSMTVHAQQTGKPEDTEVWKPVPKTVRGKLKTTPPPAGALVLFDGKSLSEWVSADDRTQPAQWTVADGVLTVDKSKGNIETQRTFGSYRLHLEWRVPAGITGEGQVRGNSGVFLASLGKGDLGYELQILDPHQNPTYVNGMAGSIYKQRIPLANPGRKPGEWQSYDVLWLAPTFKPDGTVLTPARVTVKFNGVAVQKNVALAGPTRYIGPPQYEPHGAAPIKLQAHGDPSAPISFRNIWVQELK
;
A
#
# COMPACT_ATOMS: atom_id res chain seq x y z
N MET A 1 15.50 -67.03 -15.41
CA MET A 1 14.17 -66.39 -15.56
C MET A 1 14.03 -65.36 -14.45
N LYS A 2 13.98 -64.06 -14.84
CA LYS A 2 13.53 -62.86 -14.10
C LYS A 2 13.97 -62.65 -12.63
N PHE A 3 14.96 -61.77 -12.43
CA PHE A 3 15.10 -60.98 -11.21
C PHE A 3 14.15 -59.77 -11.29
N LEU A 4 13.27 -59.63 -10.29
CA LEU A 4 12.36 -58.49 -10.13
C LEU A 4 13.08 -57.41 -9.30
N PHE A 5 13.40 -56.26 -9.91
CA PHE A 5 13.80 -55.06 -9.17
C PHE A 5 12.54 -54.27 -8.80
N LEU A 6 12.27 -54.13 -7.50
CA LEU A 6 11.25 -53.22 -6.98
C LEU A 6 11.91 -51.85 -6.76
N THR A 7 11.70 -50.90 -7.67
CA THR A 7 12.00 -49.48 -7.44
C THR A 7 10.86 -48.86 -6.64
N ALA A 8 11.11 -48.54 -5.38
CA ALA A 8 10.21 -47.73 -4.56
C ALA A 8 10.36 -46.25 -4.96
N ALA A 9 9.35 -45.69 -5.62
CA ALA A 9 9.26 -44.25 -5.85
C ALA A 9 8.75 -43.56 -4.59
N LEU A 10 9.61 -42.81 -3.89
CA LEU A 10 9.18 -41.89 -2.84
C LEU A 10 8.54 -40.66 -3.49
N LEU A 11 7.22 -40.60 -3.48
CA LEU A 11 6.48 -39.35 -3.67
C LEU A 11 6.62 -38.51 -2.39
N GLY A 12 7.50 -37.52 -2.44
CA GLY A 12 7.55 -36.47 -1.43
C GLY A 12 6.35 -35.54 -1.56
N LEU A 13 5.34 -35.69 -0.69
CA LEU A 13 4.34 -34.64 -0.49
C LEU A 13 5.01 -33.46 0.21
N SER A 14 5.31 -32.40 -0.54
CA SER A 14 5.63 -31.10 0.06
C SER A 14 4.33 -30.51 0.62
N MET A 15 4.09 -30.70 1.91
CA MET A 15 3.06 -29.95 2.63
C MET A 15 3.54 -28.50 2.78
N THR A 16 3.00 -27.60 1.97
CA THR A 16 3.11 -26.16 2.23
C THR A 16 2.31 -25.84 3.49
N VAL A 17 3.00 -25.72 4.62
CA VAL A 17 2.41 -25.23 5.87
C VAL A 17 2.06 -23.76 5.68
N HIS A 18 0.79 -23.47 5.40
CA HIS A 18 0.25 -22.13 5.62
C HIS A 18 0.13 -21.96 7.14
N ALA A 19 1.08 -21.23 7.74
CA ALA A 19 0.96 -20.83 9.13
C ALA A 19 -0.32 -19.99 9.29
N GLN A 20 -1.33 -20.57 9.91
CA GLN A 20 -2.58 -19.88 10.22
C GLN A 20 -2.24 -18.74 11.18
N GLN A 21 -2.53 -17.49 10.77
CA GLN A 21 -2.30 -16.33 11.61
C GLN A 21 -3.14 -16.48 12.89
N THR A 22 -2.47 -16.67 14.02
CA THR A 22 -3.12 -16.74 15.33
C THR A 22 -3.24 -15.34 15.91
N GLY A 23 -4.36 -15.04 16.59
CA GLY A 23 -4.61 -13.76 17.24
C GLY A 23 -5.73 -12.94 16.59
N LYS A 24 -6.04 -11.80 17.20
CA LYS A 24 -7.06 -10.87 16.73
C LYS A 24 -6.40 -9.61 16.15
N PRO A 25 -7.03 -8.94 15.17
CA PRO A 25 -6.49 -7.69 14.63
C PRO A 25 -6.21 -6.64 15.73
N GLU A 26 -7.09 -6.55 16.72
CA GLU A 26 -7.06 -5.56 17.81
C GLU A 26 -5.81 -5.69 18.69
N ASP A 27 -5.20 -6.88 18.76
CA ASP A 27 -4.01 -7.15 19.59
C ASP A 27 -2.80 -6.27 19.22
N THR A 28 -2.81 -5.71 18.01
CA THR A 28 -1.75 -4.84 17.47
C THR A 28 -2.21 -3.40 17.24
N GLU A 29 -3.44 -3.05 17.64
CA GLU A 29 -3.94 -1.69 17.50
C GLU A 29 -3.41 -0.78 18.61
N VAL A 30 -2.98 0.41 18.21
CA VAL A 30 -2.55 1.45 19.15
C VAL A 30 -3.52 2.62 19.02
N TRP A 31 -4.15 3.03 20.12
CA TRP A 31 -5.17 4.09 20.10
C TRP A 31 -4.65 5.45 20.58
N LYS A 32 -3.54 5.48 21.32
CA LYS A 32 -2.97 6.69 21.91
C LYS A 32 -1.43 6.66 21.91
N PRO A 33 -0.76 7.83 21.95
CA PRO A 33 -1.34 9.17 21.85
C PRO A 33 -1.86 9.47 20.42
N VAL A 34 -2.93 10.27 20.33
CA VAL A 34 -3.48 10.72 19.04
C VAL A 34 -2.56 11.77 18.43
N PRO A 35 -2.06 11.60 17.19
CA PRO A 35 -1.26 12.61 16.52
C PRO A 35 -1.97 13.95 16.44
N LYS A 36 -1.25 15.05 16.68
CA LYS A 36 -1.81 16.39 16.61
C LYS A 36 -2.31 16.68 15.19
N THR A 37 -3.50 17.26 15.10
CA THR A 37 -3.99 17.81 13.83
C THR A 37 -3.24 19.10 13.53
N VAL A 38 -2.74 19.23 12.31
CA VAL A 38 -2.01 20.41 11.82
C VAL A 38 -2.60 20.86 10.49
N ARG A 39 -2.39 22.13 10.13
CA ARG A 39 -2.89 22.65 8.86
C ARG A 39 -2.05 22.12 7.70
N GLY A 40 -2.54 21.09 7.02
CA GLY A 40 -2.01 20.68 5.71
C GLY A 40 -2.48 21.62 4.59
N LYS A 41 -1.65 21.77 3.56
CA LYS A 41 -2.03 22.42 2.30
C LYS A 41 -1.75 21.44 1.18
N LEU A 42 -2.65 21.35 0.19
CA LEU A 42 -2.36 20.53 -1.00
C LEU A 42 -1.01 20.91 -1.56
N LYS A 43 -0.15 19.92 -1.73
CA LYS A 43 1.08 20.07 -2.46
C LYS A 43 0.98 19.21 -3.69
N THR A 44 0.57 19.83 -4.79
CA THR A 44 0.66 19.22 -6.12
C THR A 44 2.11 19.30 -6.57
N THR A 45 2.67 18.16 -6.94
CA THR A 45 4.03 18.06 -7.47
C THR A 45 3.94 17.48 -8.88
N PRO A 46 4.32 18.24 -9.93
CA PRO A 46 4.36 17.68 -11.28
C PRO A 46 5.48 16.62 -11.38
N PRO A 47 5.38 15.67 -12.32
CA PRO A 47 6.44 14.70 -12.54
C PRO A 47 7.74 15.41 -12.90
N PRO A 48 8.86 15.11 -12.23
CA PRO A 48 10.17 15.62 -12.65
C PRO A 48 10.58 14.99 -13.99
N ALA A 49 11.57 15.59 -14.65
CA ALA A 49 12.13 15.01 -15.88
C ALA A 49 12.60 13.56 -15.63
N GLY A 50 12.20 12.66 -16.54
CA GLY A 50 12.51 11.24 -16.47
C GLY A 50 11.68 10.43 -15.47
N ALA A 51 10.70 11.03 -14.78
CA ALA A 51 9.70 10.26 -14.04
C ALA A 51 8.75 9.54 -15.00
N LEU A 52 8.36 8.32 -14.62
CA LEU A 52 7.27 7.60 -15.26
C LEU A 52 5.95 8.13 -14.71
N VAL A 53 5.07 8.60 -15.60
CA VAL A 53 3.70 8.96 -15.23
C VAL A 53 2.85 7.70 -15.20
N LEU A 54 2.39 7.32 -14.01
CA LEU A 54 1.54 6.15 -13.80
C LEU A 54 0.07 6.46 -14.08
N PHE A 55 -0.36 7.71 -13.92
CA PHE A 55 -1.70 8.14 -14.31
C PHE A 55 -1.71 9.64 -14.65
N ASP A 56 -2.04 9.94 -15.90
CA ASP A 56 -2.07 11.29 -16.49
C ASP A 56 -3.50 11.85 -16.65
N GLY A 57 -4.52 11.12 -16.17
CA GLY A 57 -5.92 11.47 -16.32
C GLY A 57 -6.64 10.78 -17.49
N LYS A 58 -5.94 10.02 -18.34
CA LYS A 58 -6.53 9.47 -19.58
C LYS A 58 -6.81 7.98 -19.52
N SER A 59 -5.88 7.19 -19.01
CA SER A 59 -6.00 5.73 -19.05
C SER A 59 -5.30 5.04 -17.89
N LEU A 60 -5.63 3.76 -17.71
CA LEU A 60 -4.98 2.85 -16.77
C LEU A 60 -3.88 2.02 -17.44
N SER A 61 -3.24 2.53 -18.49
CA SER A 61 -2.29 1.74 -19.28
C SER A 61 -1.03 1.32 -18.52
N GLU A 62 -0.71 1.90 -17.36
CA GLU A 62 0.41 1.45 -16.51
C GLU A 62 -0.05 0.49 -15.40
N TRP A 63 -1.32 0.09 -15.38
CA TRP A 63 -1.96 -0.69 -14.31
C TRP A 63 -2.63 -1.96 -14.83
N VAL A 64 -2.62 -3.00 -13.99
CA VAL A 64 -3.33 -4.29 -14.18
C VAL A 64 -4.11 -4.64 -12.92
N SER A 65 -4.99 -5.64 -13.01
CA SER A 65 -5.59 -6.22 -11.80
C SER A 65 -4.52 -6.88 -10.94
N ALA A 66 -4.57 -6.67 -9.62
CA ALA A 66 -3.66 -7.33 -8.68
C ALA A 66 -4.06 -8.79 -8.40
N ASP A 67 -5.33 -9.17 -8.66
CA ASP A 67 -5.81 -10.54 -8.47
C ASP A 67 -5.48 -11.44 -9.67
N ASP A 68 -5.45 -10.86 -10.87
CA ASP A 68 -4.99 -11.48 -12.11
C ASP A 68 -4.28 -10.46 -13.00
N ARG A 69 -2.94 -10.50 -12.99
CA ARG A 69 -2.08 -9.57 -13.75
C ARG A 69 -2.21 -9.70 -15.27
N THR A 70 -2.88 -10.73 -15.78
CA THR A 70 -3.17 -10.86 -17.22
C THR A 70 -4.35 -9.99 -17.63
N GLN A 71 -5.13 -9.48 -16.68
CA GLN A 71 -6.30 -8.64 -16.91
C GLN A 71 -5.97 -7.15 -16.72
N PRO A 72 -6.55 -6.27 -17.55
CA PRO A 72 -6.39 -4.83 -17.37
C PRO A 72 -7.02 -4.37 -16.04
N ALA A 73 -6.52 -3.26 -15.48
CA ALA A 73 -7.19 -2.58 -14.38
C ALA A 73 -8.55 -2.01 -14.84
N GLN A 74 -9.60 -2.22 -14.06
CA GLN A 74 -10.99 -1.91 -14.43
C GLN A 74 -11.64 -0.81 -13.58
N TRP A 75 -10.84 0.00 -12.89
CA TRP A 75 -11.34 1.16 -12.17
C TRP A 75 -11.81 2.25 -13.16
N THR A 76 -12.68 3.15 -12.68
CA THR A 76 -13.35 4.13 -13.55
C THR A 76 -12.45 5.33 -13.79
N VAL A 77 -12.22 5.70 -15.05
CA VAL A 77 -11.55 6.95 -15.44
C VAL A 77 -12.58 7.91 -16.02
N ALA A 78 -12.72 9.08 -15.40
CA ALA A 78 -13.60 10.16 -15.87
C ALA A 78 -13.02 11.51 -15.44
N ASP A 79 -13.14 12.53 -16.31
CA ASP A 79 -12.74 13.92 -16.01
C ASP A 79 -11.32 14.08 -15.46
N GLY A 80 -10.36 13.30 -15.96
CA GLY A 80 -8.96 13.33 -15.51
C GLY A 80 -8.72 12.66 -14.15
N VAL A 81 -9.70 11.91 -13.64
CA VAL A 81 -9.70 11.31 -12.31
C VAL A 81 -9.92 9.80 -12.41
N LEU A 82 -9.15 9.06 -11.63
CA LEU A 82 -9.28 7.62 -11.44
C LEU A 82 -10.10 7.35 -10.18
N THR A 83 -11.27 6.73 -10.27
CA THR A 83 -12.11 6.39 -9.11
C THR A 83 -12.11 4.89 -8.88
N VAL A 84 -11.92 4.49 -7.61
CA VAL A 84 -11.91 3.09 -7.19
C VAL A 84 -13.22 2.41 -7.59
N ASP A 85 -13.11 1.21 -8.18
CA ASP A 85 -14.25 0.30 -8.28
C ASP A 85 -14.02 -0.87 -7.32
N LYS A 86 -14.74 -0.86 -6.20
CA LYS A 86 -14.59 -1.85 -5.13
C LYS A 86 -14.93 -3.27 -5.59
N SER A 87 -15.78 -3.41 -6.61
CA SER A 87 -16.15 -4.72 -7.17
C SER A 87 -15.04 -5.36 -8.02
N LYS A 88 -14.02 -4.58 -8.41
CA LYS A 88 -12.93 -5.01 -9.29
C LYS A 88 -11.65 -5.36 -8.55
N GLY A 89 -11.64 -5.18 -7.24
CA GLY A 89 -10.48 -5.46 -6.40
C GLY A 89 -9.32 -4.48 -6.62
N ASN A 90 -8.17 -4.86 -6.08
CA ASN A 90 -6.95 -4.06 -6.09
C ASN A 90 -6.37 -3.95 -7.50
N ILE A 91 -5.70 -2.82 -7.79
CA ILE A 91 -4.92 -2.64 -9.01
C ILE A 91 -3.45 -2.44 -8.65
N GLU A 92 -2.55 -2.84 -9.54
CA GLU A 92 -1.12 -2.64 -9.35
C GLU A 92 -0.41 -2.29 -10.64
N THR A 93 0.76 -1.67 -10.53
CA THR A 93 1.54 -1.28 -11.70
C THR A 93 1.99 -2.51 -12.48
N GLN A 94 2.02 -2.40 -13.82
CA GLN A 94 2.58 -3.44 -14.67
C GLN A 94 4.07 -3.68 -14.38
N ARG A 95 4.78 -2.60 -14.06
CA ARG A 95 6.20 -2.58 -13.74
C ARG A 95 6.46 -2.88 -12.27
N THR A 96 7.67 -3.32 -11.97
CA THR A 96 8.19 -3.47 -10.62
C THR A 96 9.26 -2.42 -10.35
N PHE A 97 9.41 -2.03 -9.10
CA PHE A 97 10.33 -0.98 -8.68
C PHE A 97 11.15 -1.41 -7.47
N GLY A 98 12.40 -0.98 -7.42
CA GLY A 98 13.27 -1.08 -6.24
C GLY A 98 13.04 0.11 -5.31
N SER A 99 14.03 0.99 -5.21
CA SER A 99 13.93 2.25 -4.47
C SER A 99 13.49 3.38 -5.39
N TYR A 100 12.59 4.26 -4.93
CA TYR A 100 11.99 5.29 -5.78
C TYR A 100 11.44 6.49 -5.00
N ARG A 101 11.15 7.55 -5.73
CA ARG A 101 10.25 8.63 -5.33
C ARG A 101 8.89 8.43 -5.98
N LEU A 102 7.82 8.63 -5.23
CA LEU A 102 6.44 8.53 -5.70
C LEU A 102 5.68 9.78 -5.30
N HIS A 103 4.82 10.24 -6.21
CA HIS A 103 3.78 11.20 -5.89
C HIS A 103 2.43 10.64 -6.30
N LEU A 104 1.42 10.92 -5.48
CA LEU A 104 0.03 10.69 -5.84
C LEU A 104 -0.87 11.68 -5.11
N GLU A 105 -1.96 12.07 -5.77
CA GLU A 105 -3.04 12.80 -5.14
C GLU A 105 -4.26 11.90 -5.00
N TRP A 106 -4.95 12.02 -3.88
CA TRP A 106 -6.15 11.23 -3.57
C TRP A 106 -7.23 12.11 -2.96
N ARG A 107 -8.49 11.70 -3.06
CA ARG A 107 -9.63 12.46 -2.56
C ARG A 107 -10.70 11.51 -2.05
N VAL A 108 -11.13 11.75 -0.82
CA VAL A 108 -12.37 11.19 -0.27
C VAL A 108 -13.53 12.03 -0.79
N PRO A 109 -14.61 11.44 -1.32
CA PRO A 109 -15.73 12.19 -1.89
C PRO A 109 -16.43 13.04 -0.82
N ALA A 110 -17.02 14.17 -1.24
CA ALA A 110 -17.91 14.91 -0.36
C ALA A 110 -19.12 14.04 0.05
N GLY A 111 -19.59 14.18 1.29
CA GLY A 111 -20.72 13.38 1.79
C GLY A 111 -20.36 11.94 2.17
N ILE A 112 -19.07 11.60 2.28
CA ILE A 112 -18.60 10.28 2.74
C ILE A 112 -19.24 9.89 4.08
N THR A 113 -19.64 8.62 4.18
CA THR A 113 -20.24 7.98 5.37
C THR A 113 -19.32 6.87 5.90
N GLY A 114 -19.64 6.35 7.08
CA GLY A 114 -18.83 5.36 7.80
C GLY A 114 -17.97 5.98 8.89
N GLU A 115 -17.29 5.14 9.65
CA GLU A 115 -16.40 5.52 10.76
C GLU A 115 -15.17 4.60 10.81
N GLY A 116 -14.10 5.04 11.48
CA GLY A 116 -12.88 4.27 11.64
C GLY A 116 -12.30 3.82 10.30
N GLN A 117 -11.94 2.53 10.22
CA GLN A 117 -11.36 1.89 9.02
C GLN A 117 -12.36 1.64 7.90
N VAL A 118 -13.64 1.96 8.06
CA VAL A 118 -14.67 1.75 7.02
C VAL A 118 -15.22 3.07 6.47
N ARG A 119 -14.37 4.11 6.47
CA ARG A 119 -14.69 5.46 5.97
C ARG A 119 -13.61 5.94 5.01
N GLY A 120 -13.82 5.72 3.70
CA GLY A 120 -12.90 6.12 2.65
C GLY A 120 -11.56 5.39 2.70
N ASN A 121 -11.56 4.10 3.04
CA ASN A 121 -10.36 3.27 3.18
C ASN A 121 -9.82 2.83 1.82
N SER A 122 -8.50 2.93 1.69
CA SER A 122 -7.68 2.42 0.61
C SER A 122 -6.23 2.38 1.12
N GLY A 123 -5.27 2.05 0.27
CA GLY A 123 -3.87 2.04 0.64
C GLY A 123 -3.01 2.18 -0.60
N VAL A 124 -1.84 2.79 -0.44
CA VAL A 124 -0.77 2.65 -1.42
C VAL A 124 0.27 1.69 -0.86
N PHE A 125 0.35 0.52 -1.48
CA PHE A 125 1.35 -0.49 -1.17
C PHE A 125 2.63 -0.13 -1.92
N LEU A 126 3.66 0.27 -1.18
CA LEU A 126 4.95 0.70 -1.70
C LEU A 126 5.75 -0.47 -2.31
N ALA A 127 5.39 -1.69 -1.95
CA ALA A 127 5.77 -2.91 -2.64
C ALA A 127 4.63 -3.91 -2.45
N SER A 128 3.96 -4.26 -3.55
CA SER A 128 2.94 -5.31 -3.63
C SER A 128 3.64 -6.67 -3.70
N LEU A 129 3.43 -7.53 -2.70
CA LEU A 129 4.10 -8.83 -2.64
C LEU A 129 3.15 -9.99 -2.96
N GLY A 130 1.90 -9.69 -3.29
CA GLY A 130 0.90 -10.67 -3.64
C GLY A 130 -0.53 -10.13 -3.59
N LYS A 131 -1.47 -11.07 -3.70
CA LYS A 131 -2.92 -10.82 -3.68
C LYS A 131 -3.39 -10.24 -2.34
N GLY A 132 -4.59 -9.68 -2.33
CA GLY A 132 -5.16 -9.03 -1.16
C GLY A 132 -4.24 -7.92 -0.64
N ASP A 133 -4.02 -7.88 0.67
CA ASP A 133 -3.29 -6.82 1.36
C ASP A 133 -1.84 -7.19 1.70
N LEU A 134 -1.23 -8.09 0.93
CA LEU A 134 0.17 -8.45 1.15
C LEU A 134 1.10 -7.39 0.52
N GLY A 135 1.90 -6.73 1.36
CA GLY A 135 2.89 -5.74 0.93
C GLY A 135 3.18 -4.69 2.01
N TYR A 136 3.73 -3.54 1.64
CA TYR A 136 4.05 -2.44 2.56
C TYR A 136 3.10 -1.28 2.38
N GLU A 137 2.06 -1.22 3.20
CA GLU A 137 0.99 -0.25 3.05
C GLU A 137 1.30 1.10 3.73
N LEU A 138 1.28 2.17 2.94
CA LEU A 138 1.04 3.53 3.42
C LEU A 138 -0.47 3.78 3.36
N GLN A 139 -1.06 3.99 4.53
CA GLN A 139 -2.50 4.00 4.70
C GLN A 139 -3.17 5.22 4.04
N ILE A 140 -4.31 4.98 3.37
CA ILE A 140 -5.22 6.03 2.89
C ILE A 140 -6.57 5.83 3.58
N LEU A 141 -7.01 6.85 4.31
CA LEU A 141 -8.29 6.83 5.02
C LEU A 141 -8.82 8.25 5.10
N ASP A 142 -10.12 8.46 5.29
CA ASP A 142 -10.63 9.80 5.60
C ASP A 142 -9.97 10.31 6.90
N PRO A 143 -9.12 11.34 6.85
CA PRO A 143 -8.38 11.82 8.01
C PRO A 143 -9.16 12.87 8.81
N HIS A 144 -10.31 13.31 8.30
CA HIS A 144 -11.04 14.46 8.83
C HIS A 144 -12.10 14.02 9.84
N GLN A 145 -11.85 14.30 11.12
CA GLN A 145 -12.80 14.01 12.20
C GLN A 145 -13.27 12.55 12.24
N ASN A 146 -12.36 11.62 11.93
CA ASN A 146 -12.61 10.19 11.87
C ASN A 146 -11.66 9.43 12.83
N PRO A 147 -12.02 9.24 14.10
CA PRO A 147 -11.21 8.50 15.05
C PRO A 147 -11.01 7.03 14.63
N THR A 148 -9.79 6.53 14.78
CA THR A 148 -9.41 5.12 14.58
C THR A 148 -8.13 4.84 15.37
N TYR A 149 -7.69 3.58 15.44
CA TYR A 149 -6.36 3.26 15.95
C TYR A 149 -5.26 4.01 15.14
N VAL A 150 -4.39 4.71 15.86
CA VAL A 150 -3.45 5.70 15.34
C VAL A 150 -2.31 5.08 14.54
N ASN A 151 -2.02 3.79 14.73
CA ASN A 151 -1.07 3.06 13.88
C ASN A 151 -1.71 2.55 12.58
N GLY A 152 -3.00 2.78 12.32
CA GLY A 152 -3.67 2.50 11.05
C GLY A 152 -4.51 3.66 10.52
N MET A 153 -4.22 4.89 10.94
CA MET A 153 -4.82 6.09 10.38
C MET A 153 -4.10 6.54 9.10
N ALA A 154 -4.68 7.49 8.35
CA ALA A 154 -4.04 8.07 7.16
C ALA A 154 -2.62 8.58 7.45
N GLY A 155 -1.66 8.20 6.60
CA GLY A 155 -0.24 8.57 6.73
C GLY A 155 0.57 7.62 7.62
N SER A 156 -0.09 6.65 8.26
CA SER A 156 0.61 5.55 8.94
C SER A 156 1.25 4.61 7.93
N ILE A 157 2.36 3.97 8.33
CA ILE A 157 2.73 2.69 7.71
C ILE A 157 1.95 1.64 8.50
N TYR A 158 0.99 0.99 7.84
CA TYR A 158 -0.13 0.32 8.49
C TYR A 158 0.32 -0.66 9.59
N LYS A 159 -0.21 -0.44 10.79
CA LYS A 159 0.09 -1.11 12.07
C LYS A 159 1.56 -1.11 12.53
N GLN A 160 2.48 -0.44 11.83
CA GLN A 160 3.90 -0.36 12.19
C GLN A 160 4.35 1.03 12.66
N ARG A 161 3.91 2.10 11.99
CA ARG A 161 4.40 3.46 12.24
C ARG A 161 3.25 4.46 12.30
N ILE A 162 3.01 5.00 13.49
CA ILE A 162 2.07 6.11 13.71
C ILE A 162 2.60 7.37 13.00
N PRO A 163 1.77 8.13 12.26
CA PRO A 163 2.21 9.36 11.63
C PRO A 163 2.54 10.43 12.67
N LEU A 164 3.55 11.26 12.40
CA LEU A 164 4.00 12.33 13.31
C LEU A 164 2.93 13.42 13.54
N ALA A 165 2.00 13.58 12.60
CA ALA A 165 0.90 14.55 12.67
C ALA A 165 -0.23 14.12 11.72
N ASN A 166 -1.41 14.70 11.89
CA ASN A 166 -2.52 14.60 10.93
C ASN A 166 -2.68 15.92 10.16
N PRO A 167 -2.16 16.04 8.94
CA PRO A 167 -2.33 17.20 8.07
C PRO A 167 -3.53 17.06 7.10
N GLY A 168 -4.45 16.14 7.40
CA GLY A 168 -5.57 15.81 6.53
C GLY A 168 -6.54 16.96 6.29
N ARG A 169 -6.99 17.09 5.04
CA ARG A 169 -8.04 18.03 4.62
C ARG A 169 -9.42 17.37 4.65
N LYS A 170 -10.49 18.18 4.63
CA LYS A 170 -11.88 17.72 4.66
C LYS A 170 -12.28 16.94 3.39
N PRO A 171 -13.31 16.07 3.44
CA PRO A 171 -13.83 15.39 2.26
C PRO A 171 -14.22 16.37 1.14
N GLY A 172 -14.06 15.92 -0.10
CA GLY A 172 -14.17 16.74 -1.31
C GLY A 172 -12.88 17.49 -1.68
N GLU A 173 -11.94 17.68 -0.74
CA GLU A 173 -10.65 18.27 -1.03
C GLU A 173 -9.59 17.20 -1.38
N TRP A 174 -8.74 17.53 -2.35
CA TRP A 174 -7.59 16.69 -2.69
C TRP A 174 -6.55 16.66 -1.58
N GLN A 175 -5.94 15.51 -1.40
CA GLN A 175 -4.82 15.22 -0.53
C GLN A 175 -3.61 14.88 -1.41
N SER A 176 -2.39 15.04 -0.90
CA SER A 176 -1.20 14.56 -1.60
C SER A 176 -0.25 13.78 -0.70
N TYR A 177 0.34 12.74 -1.28
CA TYR A 177 1.52 12.08 -0.74
C TYR A 177 2.73 12.29 -1.65
N ASP A 178 3.84 12.71 -1.05
CA ASP A 178 5.18 12.59 -1.64
C ASP A 178 5.95 11.55 -0.81
N VAL A 179 6.39 10.49 -1.44
CA VAL A 179 7.01 9.33 -0.79
C VAL A 179 8.43 9.14 -1.32
N LEU A 180 9.37 8.89 -0.40
CA LEU A 180 10.67 8.30 -0.70
C LEU A 180 10.67 6.88 -0.11
N TRP A 181 10.73 5.88 -0.98
CA TRP A 181 10.78 4.48 -0.63
C TRP A 181 12.18 3.94 -0.91
N LEU A 182 12.79 3.31 0.11
CA LEU A 182 14.03 2.55 -0.01
C LEU A 182 13.69 1.08 0.22
N ALA A 183 13.81 0.27 -0.82
CA ALA A 183 13.52 -1.16 -0.75
C ALA A 183 14.49 -1.88 0.20
N PRO A 184 14.03 -2.94 0.90
CA PRO A 184 14.92 -3.76 1.70
C PRO A 184 15.89 -4.53 0.80
N THR A 185 17.04 -4.91 1.36
CA THR A 185 17.94 -5.88 0.75
C THR A 185 18.12 -7.08 1.66
N PHE A 186 18.45 -8.23 1.08
CA PHE A 186 18.56 -9.50 1.78
C PHE A 186 19.94 -10.12 1.56
N LYS A 187 20.42 -10.85 2.57
CA LYS A 187 21.60 -11.71 2.45
C LYS A 187 21.26 -12.97 1.63
N PRO A 188 22.26 -13.73 1.17
CA PRO A 188 22.03 -15.01 0.49
C PRO A 188 21.23 -16.03 1.30
N ASP A 189 21.28 -15.95 2.63
CA ASP A 189 20.52 -16.82 3.54
C ASP A 189 19.04 -16.37 3.74
N GLY A 190 18.61 -15.31 3.05
CA GLY A 190 17.27 -14.75 3.15
C GLY A 190 17.04 -13.84 4.36
N THR A 191 18.02 -13.64 5.24
CA THR A 191 17.88 -12.67 6.32
C THR A 191 17.99 -11.24 5.78
N VAL A 192 17.23 -10.32 6.38
CA VAL A 192 17.29 -8.90 5.99
C VAL A 192 18.70 -8.34 6.23
N LEU A 193 19.30 -7.77 5.19
CA LEU A 193 20.59 -7.08 5.23
C LEU A 193 20.38 -5.59 5.52
N THR A 194 19.52 -4.93 4.75
CA THR A 194 19.08 -3.56 5.02
C THR A 194 17.56 -3.53 5.08
N PRO A 195 16.96 -2.94 6.13
CA PRO A 195 15.51 -2.87 6.25
C PRO A 195 14.96 -1.86 5.25
N ALA A 196 13.72 -2.08 4.82
CA ALA A 196 12.98 -1.11 4.07
C ALA A 196 12.86 0.20 4.86
N ARG A 197 13.00 1.35 4.18
CA ARG A 197 12.85 2.65 4.82
C ARG A 197 11.93 3.55 4.03
N VAL A 198 11.18 4.38 4.75
CA VAL A 198 10.21 5.29 4.12
C VAL A 198 10.24 6.68 4.74
N THR A 199 10.13 7.68 3.88
CA THR A 199 9.81 9.06 4.24
C THR A 199 8.55 9.46 3.51
N VAL A 200 7.60 10.06 4.22
CA VAL A 200 6.31 10.48 3.67
C VAL A 200 6.04 11.92 4.05
N LYS A 201 5.71 12.73 3.06
CA LYS A 201 5.03 14.01 3.26
C LYS A 201 3.57 13.85 2.88
N PHE A 202 2.68 14.22 3.79
CA PHE A 202 1.24 14.30 3.58
C PHE A 202 0.85 15.77 3.56
N ASN A 203 0.34 16.27 2.43
CA ASN A 203 -0.02 17.69 2.25
C ASN A 203 1.15 18.63 2.61
N GLY A 204 2.36 18.26 2.16
CA GLY A 204 3.61 18.97 2.45
C GLY A 204 4.18 18.79 3.86
N VAL A 205 3.44 18.19 4.80
CA VAL A 205 3.88 17.95 6.18
C VAL A 205 4.55 16.58 6.29
N ALA A 206 5.76 16.52 6.84
CA ALA A 206 6.45 15.25 7.07
C ALA A 206 5.74 14.42 8.15
N VAL A 207 5.14 13.29 7.77
CA VAL A 207 4.42 12.38 8.67
C VAL A 207 5.20 11.09 8.96
N GLN A 208 6.16 10.74 8.10
CA GLN A 208 7.17 9.69 8.34
C GLN A 208 8.53 10.26 7.95
N LYS A 209 9.56 10.04 8.77
CA LYS A 209 10.93 10.57 8.53
C LYS A 209 11.95 9.44 8.58
N ASN A 210 12.32 8.93 7.41
CA ASN A 210 13.31 7.86 7.24
C ASN A 210 13.11 6.68 8.22
N VAL A 211 11.85 6.24 8.40
CA VAL A 211 11.52 5.19 9.36
C VAL A 211 11.87 3.82 8.76
N ALA A 212 12.55 2.97 9.54
CA ALA A 212 12.80 1.59 9.14
C ALA A 212 11.57 0.72 9.43
N LEU A 213 11.31 -0.28 8.59
CA LEU A 213 10.20 -1.22 8.74
C LEU A 213 10.70 -2.59 9.18
N ALA A 214 9.81 -3.38 9.80
CA ALA A 214 10.13 -4.72 10.30
C ALA A 214 9.70 -5.84 9.34
N GLY A 215 9.15 -5.48 8.19
CA GLY A 215 8.61 -6.38 7.17
C GLY A 215 7.38 -5.77 6.50
N PRO A 216 6.69 -6.51 5.62
CA PRO A 216 5.45 -6.04 5.02
C PRO A 216 4.36 -5.91 6.11
N THR A 217 3.40 -5.02 5.89
CA THR A 217 2.30 -4.75 6.82
C THR A 217 1.40 -5.98 6.97
N ARG A 218 0.71 -6.07 8.11
CA ARG A 218 -0.13 -7.22 8.48
C ARG A 218 -1.40 -6.72 9.16
N TYR A 219 -2.53 -7.32 8.79
CA TYR A 219 -3.80 -7.11 9.49
C TYR A 219 -3.79 -7.77 10.88
N ILE A 220 -3.25 -8.99 10.95
CA ILE A 220 -3.11 -9.80 12.17
C ILE A 220 -1.64 -10.16 12.38
N GLY A 221 -1.16 -9.98 13.61
CA GLY A 221 0.18 -10.37 14.03
C GLY A 221 1.28 -9.37 13.68
N PRO A 222 2.51 -9.61 14.15
CA PRO A 222 3.64 -8.73 13.89
C PRO A 222 4.12 -8.85 12.43
N PRO A 223 4.71 -7.77 11.87
CA PRO A 223 5.39 -7.84 10.59
C PRO A 223 6.63 -8.73 10.68
N GLN A 224 6.91 -9.46 9.59
CA GLN A 224 8.11 -10.27 9.45
C GLN A 224 8.60 -10.18 8.01
N TYR A 225 9.91 -10.06 7.83
CA TYR A 225 10.53 -10.08 6.52
C TYR A 225 10.43 -11.46 5.86
N GLU A 226 10.07 -11.45 4.59
CA GLU A 226 10.24 -12.53 3.63
C GLU A 226 11.06 -11.97 2.46
N PRO A 227 12.11 -12.67 1.97
CA PRO A 227 12.92 -12.20 0.86
C PRO A 227 12.08 -11.86 -0.37
N HIS A 228 12.29 -10.66 -0.92
CA HIS A 228 11.68 -10.25 -2.18
C HIS A 228 12.59 -9.29 -2.94
N GLY A 229 12.35 -9.18 -4.25
CA GLY A 229 13.03 -8.22 -5.14
C GLY A 229 12.24 -6.94 -5.33
N ALA A 230 12.45 -6.30 -6.48
CA ALA A 230 11.60 -5.21 -6.96
C ALA A 230 10.13 -5.66 -7.06
N ALA A 231 9.21 -4.78 -6.70
CA ALA A 231 7.79 -5.09 -6.59
C ALA A 231 6.91 -3.99 -7.20
N PRO A 232 5.68 -4.30 -7.63
CA PRO A 232 4.73 -3.28 -8.09
C PRO A 232 4.32 -2.30 -7.00
N ILE A 233 3.80 -1.15 -7.41
CA ILE A 233 3.01 -0.28 -6.54
C ILE A 233 1.55 -0.70 -6.68
N LYS A 234 0.86 -0.95 -5.56
CA LYS A 234 -0.56 -1.36 -5.55
C LYS A 234 -1.45 -0.30 -4.91
N LEU A 235 -2.61 -0.08 -5.49
CA LEU A 235 -3.69 0.72 -4.91
C LEU A 235 -4.81 -0.21 -4.47
N GLN A 236 -5.26 -0.03 -3.23
CA GLN A 236 -6.26 -0.89 -2.63
C GLN A 236 -7.67 -0.47 -2.98
N ALA A 237 -8.51 -1.44 -3.34
CA ALA A 237 -9.95 -1.34 -3.28
C ALA A 237 -10.44 -2.02 -2.00
N HIS A 238 -10.46 -1.28 -0.88
CA HIS A 238 -10.95 -1.83 0.36
C HIS A 238 -12.45 -2.16 0.25
N GLY A 239 -12.85 -3.35 0.68
CA GLY A 239 -14.20 -3.90 0.48
C GLY A 239 -15.30 -3.34 1.39
N ASP A 240 -15.03 -2.28 2.14
CA ASP A 240 -16.02 -1.65 3.03
C ASP A 240 -17.15 -0.95 2.24
N PRO A 241 -18.29 -0.59 2.86
CA PRO A 241 -19.43 -0.03 2.13
C PRO A 241 -19.34 1.48 1.85
N SER A 242 -18.30 2.20 2.31
CA SER A 242 -18.20 3.64 2.07
C SER A 242 -17.99 3.97 0.59
N ALA A 243 -18.39 5.17 0.17
CA ALA A 243 -18.24 5.62 -1.20
C ALA A 243 -16.75 5.57 -1.65
N PRO A 244 -16.47 5.18 -2.90
CA PRO A 244 -15.09 5.01 -3.38
C PRO A 244 -14.32 6.34 -3.39
N ILE A 245 -13.04 6.27 -3.05
CA ILE A 245 -12.13 7.40 -3.20
C ILE A 245 -11.66 7.55 -4.65
N SER A 246 -11.05 8.68 -4.94
CA SER A 246 -10.45 8.96 -6.24
C SER A 246 -8.97 9.31 -6.15
N PHE A 247 -8.25 9.12 -7.25
CA PHE A 247 -6.84 9.41 -7.44
C PHE A 247 -6.61 10.30 -8.67
N ARG A 248 -5.50 11.03 -8.67
CA ARG A 248 -4.94 11.71 -9.85
C ARG A 248 -3.45 11.97 -9.67
N ASN A 249 -2.80 12.45 -10.73
CA ASN A 249 -1.40 12.90 -10.72
C ASN A 249 -0.48 11.88 -10.04
N ILE A 250 -0.38 10.68 -10.62
CA ILE A 250 0.44 9.61 -10.07
C ILE A 250 1.69 9.47 -10.92
N TRP A 251 2.86 9.59 -10.32
CA TRP A 251 4.14 9.38 -11.01
C TRP A 251 5.19 8.80 -10.08
N VAL A 252 6.14 8.08 -10.68
CA VAL A 252 7.25 7.43 -9.99
C VAL A 252 8.57 7.75 -10.66
N GLN A 253 9.62 7.94 -9.86
CA GLN A 253 11.00 8.13 -10.33
C GLN A 253 11.91 7.19 -9.55
N GLU A 254 12.47 6.19 -10.24
CA GLU A 254 13.43 5.26 -9.63
C GLU A 254 14.70 5.97 -9.18
N LEU A 255 15.25 5.51 -8.06
CA LEU A 255 16.56 5.91 -7.59
C LEU A 255 17.58 4.95 -8.20
N LYS A 256 18.59 5.52 -8.84
CA LYS A 256 19.77 4.78 -9.30
C LYS A 256 20.80 4.65 -8.19
#